data_AF-A0A1I8N9Q5-F1
#
_entry.id   AF-A0A1I8N9Q5-F1
#
_cell.length_a   1.000
_cell.length_b   1.000
_cell.length_c   1.000
_cell.angle_alpha   90.00
_cell.angle_beta   90.00
_cell.angle_gamma   90.00
#
_symmetry.space_group_name_H-M   'P 1'
#
loop_
_entity.id
_entity.type
_entity.pdbx_description
1 polymer ?
#
loop_
_entity_poly.entity_id
_entity_poly.type
_entity_poly.pdbx_seq_one_letter_code
_entity_poly.pdbx_strand_id
1 'polypeptide(L)'
;MIVSKAIKNYRIRKIENIGKMTQMTQDEIISNTKTVLQGLEALRVEHASLISGIGESNKDEEKTYIIKKNIDNIELGLSEAQVMMALSCHLQNIEAEKQKLKTQVRRLHQENAWLRDELANTQQKFQASEQLVAQLEEEKKHLEFMTSVKKYDDNQEQEDLSEKPRPDPVMELFPDDENEDRNNISPTPPSQYSNQSSGYEIPARLRTLHNLVIQYASQGR
;
A
#
# COMPACT_ATOMS: atom_id res chain seq x y z
N MET A 1 -15.41 -10.22 -49.60
CA MET A 1 -14.22 -9.64 -48.93
C MET A 1 -13.87 -10.29 -47.57
N ILE A 2 -14.85 -10.66 -46.72
CA ILE A 2 -14.60 -11.17 -45.36
C ILE A 2 -13.84 -12.51 -45.32
N VAL A 3 -14.21 -13.47 -46.18
CA VAL A 3 -13.57 -14.80 -46.26
C VAL A 3 -12.07 -14.71 -46.61
N SER A 4 -11.71 -13.77 -47.49
CA SER A 4 -10.31 -13.55 -47.88
C SER A 4 -9.45 -13.00 -46.73
N LYS A 5 -10.05 -12.18 -45.85
CA LYS A 5 -9.39 -11.63 -44.65
C LYS A 5 -9.16 -12.71 -43.59
N ALA A 6 -10.11 -13.62 -43.40
CA ALA A 6 -9.99 -14.76 -42.48
C ALA A 6 -8.88 -15.73 -42.92
N ILE A 7 -8.81 -16.06 -44.22
CA ILE A 7 -7.75 -16.92 -44.77
C ILE A 7 -6.37 -16.29 -44.61
N LYS A 8 -6.26 -14.97 -44.83
CA LYS A 8 -5.00 -14.23 -44.64
C LYS A 8 -4.55 -14.23 -43.18
N ASN A 9 -5.47 -14.01 -42.24
CA ASN A 9 -5.18 -14.06 -40.81
C ASN A 9 -4.77 -15.47 -40.34
N TYR A 10 -5.43 -16.52 -40.84
CA TYR A 10 -5.05 -17.89 -40.55
C TYR A 10 -3.64 -18.21 -41.06
N ARG A 11 -3.27 -17.77 -42.27
CA ARG A 11 -1.91 -17.95 -42.81
C ARG A 11 -0.85 -17.23 -41.98
N ILE A 12 -1.10 -15.98 -41.57
CA ILE A 12 -0.18 -15.22 -40.71
C ILE A 12 0.04 -15.97 -39.39
N ARG A 13 -1.05 -16.37 -38.72
CA ARG A 13 -0.97 -17.10 -37.45
C ARG A 13 -0.27 -18.46 -37.58
N LYS A 14 -0.45 -19.14 -38.72
CA LYS A 14 0.25 -20.39 -39.03
C LYS A 14 1.74 -20.17 -39.28
N ILE A 15 2.12 -19.10 -39.97
CA ILE A 15 3.52 -18.71 -40.18
C ILE A 15 4.18 -18.31 -38.86
N GLU A 16 3.49 -17.54 -38.01
CA GLU A 16 3.99 -17.19 -36.67
C GLU A 16 4.17 -18.44 -35.78
N ASN A 17 3.22 -19.38 -35.82
CA ASN A 17 3.33 -20.64 -35.08
C ASN A 17 4.47 -21.51 -35.62
N ILE A 18 4.65 -21.59 -36.94
CA ILE A 18 5.79 -22.30 -37.54
C ILE A 18 7.10 -21.63 -37.12
N GLY A 19 7.18 -20.29 -37.21
CA GLY A 19 8.32 -19.51 -36.77
C GLY A 19 8.68 -19.77 -35.31
N LYS A 20 7.69 -19.83 -34.41
CA LYS A 20 7.86 -20.21 -33.00
C LYS A 20 8.32 -21.65 -32.80
N MET A 21 7.88 -22.60 -33.63
CA MET A 21 8.30 -24.00 -33.57
C MET A 21 9.72 -24.22 -34.13
N THR A 22 10.16 -23.39 -35.07
CA THR A 22 11.53 -23.44 -35.63
C THR A 22 12.52 -22.57 -34.86
N GLN A 23 12.04 -21.76 -33.91
CA GLN A 23 12.91 -20.93 -33.09
C GLN A 23 13.53 -21.81 -32.00
N MET A 24 14.84 -22.00 -32.06
CA MET A 24 15.56 -22.71 -31.00
C MET A 24 15.30 -22.04 -29.66
N THR A 25 14.94 -22.85 -28.68
CA THR A 25 14.78 -22.41 -27.30
C THR A 25 16.13 -22.06 -26.68
N GLN A 26 16.12 -21.26 -25.61
CA GLN A 26 17.35 -20.91 -24.91
C GLN A 26 18.08 -22.16 -24.40
N ASP A 27 17.34 -23.17 -23.92
CA ASP A 27 17.92 -24.43 -23.43
C ASP A 27 18.55 -25.25 -24.57
N GLU A 28 17.92 -25.27 -25.74
CA GLU A 28 18.50 -25.90 -26.95
C GLU A 28 19.76 -25.17 -27.41
N ILE A 29 19.79 -23.83 -27.38
CA ILE A 29 20.99 -23.03 -27.67
C ILE A 29 22.11 -23.42 -26.71
N ILE A 30 21.85 -23.42 -25.40
CA ILE A 30 22.85 -23.77 -24.37
C ILE A 30 23.34 -25.21 -24.56
N SER A 31 22.44 -26.15 -24.79
CA SER A 31 22.78 -27.55 -25.03
C SER A 31 23.68 -27.71 -26.25
N ASN A 32 23.33 -27.05 -27.36
CA ASN A 32 24.13 -27.06 -28.58
C ASN A 32 25.50 -26.38 -28.37
N THR A 33 25.56 -25.25 -27.66
CA THR A 33 26.83 -24.59 -27.30
C THR A 33 27.73 -25.51 -26.47
N LYS A 34 27.17 -26.28 -25.52
CA LYS A 34 27.95 -27.27 -24.76
C LYS A 34 28.51 -28.37 -25.66
N THR A 35 27.70 -28.90 -26.58
CA THR A 35 28.15 -29.92 -27.54
C THR A 35 29.25 -29.38 -28.45
N VAL A 36 29.10 -28.15 -28.96
CA VAL A 36 30.13 -27.48 -29.78
C VAL A 36 31.42 -27.28 -28.98
N LEU A 37 31.33 -26.86 -27.72
CA LEU A 37 32.50 -26.68 -26.86
C LEU A 37 33.27 -28.00 -26.66
N GLN A 38 32.57 -29.10 -26.42
CA GLN A 38 33.19 -30.43 -26.31
C GLN A 38 33.83 -30.88 -27.64
N GLY A 39 33.15 -30.65 -28.77
CA GLY A 39 33.66 -31.00 -30.09
C GLY A 39 34.90 -30.20 -30.49
N LEU A 40 34.90 -28.89 -30.20
CA LEU A 40 36.04 -28.02 -30.44
C LEU A 40 37.24 -28.38 -29.56
N GLU A 41 37.01 -28.74 -28.29
CA GLU A 41 38.08 -29.17 -27.40
C GLU A 41 38.73 -30.48 -27.89
N ALA A 42 37.92 -31.44 -28.34
CA ALA A 42 38.42 -32.67 -28.96
C ALA A 42 39.26 -32.38 -30.22
N LEU A 43 38.76 -31.53 -31.12
CA LEU A 43 39.49 -31.11 -32.31
C LEU A 43 40.79 -30.38 -31.99
N ARG A 44 40.81 -29.54 -30.96
CA ARG A 44 42.04 -28.86 -30.50
C ARG A 44 43.10 -29.87 -30.08
N VAL A 45 42.72 -30.89 -29.31
CA VAL A 45 43.62 -31.95 -28.85
C VAL A 45 44.15 -32.78 -30.03
N GLU A 46 43.28 -33.13 -30.99
CA GLU A 46 43.69 -33.83 -32.22
C GLU A 46 44.69 -33.01 -33.04
N HIS A 47 44.42 -31.73 -33.27
CA HIS A 47 45.32 -30.83 -34.01
C HIS A 47 46.66 -30.61 -33.27
N ALA A 48 46.65 -30.55 -31.94
CA ALA A 48 47.87 -30.49 -31.13
C ALA A 48 48.66 -31.82 -31.18
N SER A 49 48.00 -32.96 -31.28
CA SER A 49 48.69 -34.24 -31.51
C SER A 49 49.31 -34.29 -32.91
N LEU A 50 48.59 -33.83 -33.94
CA LEU A 50 49.09 -33.77 -35.31
C LEU A 50 50.33 -32.87 -35.44
N ILE A 51 50.35 -31.71 -34.76
CA ILE A 51 51.51 -30.82 -34.83
C ILE A 51 52.75 -31.44 -34.16
N SER A 52 52.55 -32.18 -33.06
CA SER A 52 53.62 -32.92 -32.39
C SER A 52 54.19 -34.03 -33.29
N GLY A 53 53.33 -34.82 -33.93
CA GLY A 53 53.76 -35.92 -34.81
C GLY A 53 54.43 -35.46 -36.11
N ILE A 54 54.03 -34.31 -36.67
CA ILE A 54 54.69 -33.74 -37.86
C ILE A 54 56.11 -33.27 -37.54
N GLY A 55 56.34 -32.72 -36.33
CA GLY A 55 57.66 -32.31 -35.87
C GLY A 55 58.70 -33.43 -35.85
N GLU A 56 58.26 -34.69 -35.75
CA GLU A 56 59.11 -35.89 -35.70
C GLU A 56 59.39 -36.50 -37.08
N SER A 57 58.53 -36.25 -38.08
CA SER A 57 58.43 -37.12 -39.28
C SER A 57 58.91 -36.49 -40.59
N ASN A 58 58.77 -35.17 -40.77
CA ASN A 58 59.28 -34.39 -41.90
C ASN A 58 58.87 -32.90 -41.73
N LYS A 59 59.76 -31.96 -42.09
CA LYS A 59 59.50 -30.50 -42.02
C LYS A 59 58.59 -30.02 -43.16
N ASP A 60 57.33 -30.40 -43.11
CA ASP A 60 56.31 -29.88 -44.03
C ASP A 60 55.76 -28.55 -43.45
N GLU A 61 56.43 -27.44 -43.80
CA GLU A 61 56.18 -26.12 -43.23
C GLU A 61 54.78 -25.59 -43.54
N GLU A 62 54.25 -25.86 -44.74
CA GLU A 62 52.91 -25.43 -45.16
C GLU A 62 51.82 -26.16 -44.38
N LYS A 63 51.95 -27.48 -44.23
CA LYS A 63 51.03 -28.28 -43.40
C LYS A 63 51.06 -27.85 -41.94
N THR A 64 52.24 -27.57 -41.40
CA THR A 64 52.40 -27.05 -40.04
C THR A 64 51.73 -25.69 -39.87
N TYR A 65 51.87 -24.79 -40.84
CA TYR A 65 51.22 -23.48 -40.83
C TYR A 65 49.69 -23.59 -40.82
N ILE A 66 49.12 -24.45 -41.68
CA ILE A 66 47.66 -24.66 -41.75
C ILE A 66 47.13 -25.21 -40.42
N ILE A 67 47.82 -26.17 -39.80
CA ILE A 67 47.40 -26.76 -38.52
C ILE A 67 47.44 -25.71 -37.41
N LYS A 68 48.48 -24.87 -37.32
CA LYS A 68 48.55 -23.76 -36.35
C LYS A 68 47.38 -22.80 -36.53
N LYS A 69 47.12 -22.36 -37.75
CA LYS A 69 45.99 -21.47 -38.05
C LYS A 69 44.64 -22.10 -37.67
N ASN A 70 44.48 -23.41 -37.85
CA ASN A 70 43.28 -24.11 -37.43
C ASN A 70 43.15 -24.17 -35.90
N ILE A 71 44.25 -24.38 -35.17
CA ILE A 71 44.26 -24.31 -33.71
C ILE A 71 43.81 -22.93 -33.23
N ASP A 72 44.36 -21.84 -33.81
CA ASP A 72 43.98 -20.47 -33.44
C ASP A 72 42.47 -20.22 -33.65
N ASN A 73 41.91 -20.72 -34.77
CA ASN A 73 40.47 -20.61 -35.04
C ASN A 73 39.62 -21.43 -34.05
N ILE A 74 40.08 -22.62 -33.67
CA ILE A 74 39.40 -23.47 -32.68
C ILE A 74 39.43 -22.80 -31.30
N GLU A 75 40.55 -22.23 -30.90
CA GLU A 75 40.69 -21.49 -29.64
C GLU A 75 39.79 -20.25 -29.58
N LEU A 76 39.70 -19.50 -30.69
CA LEU A 76 38.75 -18.40 -30.78
C LEU A 76 37.32 -18.89 -30.59
N GLY A 77 36.89 -19.93 -31.32
CA GLY A 77 35.56 -20.51 -31.20
C GLY A 77 35.25 -21.05 -29.79
N LEU A 78 36.24 -21.64 -29.11
CA LEU A 78 36.13 -22.08 -27.72
C LEU A 78 35.89 -20.89 -26.78
N SER A 79 36.65 -19.80 -26.95
CA SER A 79 36.51 -18.59 -26.13
C SER A 79 35.14 -17.93 -26.32
N GLU A 80 34.65 -17.86 -27.55
CA GLU A 80 33.32 -17.32 -27.87
C GLU A 80 32.20 -18.19 -27.26
N ALA A 81 32.30 -19.52 -27.39
CA ALA A 81 31.34 -20.44 -26.79
C ALA A 81 31.33 -20.35 -25.24
N GLN A 82 32.49 -20.17 -24.61
CA GLN A 82 32.58 -19.94 -23.16
C GLN A 82 31.92 -18.63 -22.75
N VAL A 83 32.10 -17.55 -23.51
CA VAL A 83 31.41 -16.28 -23.27
C VAL A 83 29.90 -16.43 -23.40
N MET A 84 29.40 -17.14 -24.42
CA MET A 84 27.97 -17.42 -24.57
C MET A 84 27.40 -18.17 -23.36
N MET A 85 28.14 -19.18 -22.86
CA MET A 85 27.75 -19.95 -21.67
C MET A 85 27.71 -19.08 -20.41
N ALA A 86 28.73 -18.25 -20.19
CA ALA A 86 28.80 -17.33 -19.05
C ALA A 86 27.66 -16.30 -19.09
N LEU A 87 27.39 -15.73 -20.26
CA LEU A 87 26.29 -14.79 -20.46
C LEU A 87 24.93 -15.43 -20.16
N SER A 88 24.70 -16.66 -20.62
CA SER A 88 23.46 -17.37 -20.32
C SER A 88 23.26 -17.61 -18.83
N CYS A 89 24.31 -18.00 -18.11
CA CYS A 89 24.27 -18.16 -16.65
C CYS A 89 23.94 -16.83 -15.96
N HIS A 90 24.58 -15.74 -16.37
CA HIS A 90 24.33 -14.42 -15.80
C HIS A 90 22.89 -13.94 -16.03
N LEU A 91 22.35 -14.15 -17.24
CA LEU A 91 20.95 -13.82 -17.55
C LEU A 91 19.95 -14.63 -16.71
N GLN A 92 20.22 -15.92 -16.49
CA GLN A 92 19.39 -16.77 -15.62
C GLN A 92 19.39 -16.24 -14.18
N ASN A 93 20.55 -15.83 -13.66
CA ASN A 93 20.66 -15.25 -12.32
C ASN A 93 19.87 -13.93 -12.20
N ILE A 94 20.00 -13.03 -13.18
CA ILE A 94 19.27 -11.76 -13.21
C ILE A 94 17.76 -12.01 -13.27
N GLU A 95 17.29 -12.94 -14.10
CA GLU A 95 15.85 -13.22 -14.20
C GLU A 95 15.33 -13.83 -12.88
N ALA A 96 16.11 -14.70 -12.23
CA ALA A 96 15.76 -15.23 -10.91
C ALA A 96 15.67 -14.13 -9.85
N GLU A 97 16.63 -13.20 -9.79
CA GLU A 97 16.61 -12.06 -8.89
C GLU A 97 15.40 -11.15 -9.14
N LYS A 98 15.10 -10.87 -10.40
CA LYS A 98 13.91 -10.11 -10.80
C LYS A 98 12.62 -10.76 -10.31
N GLN A 99 12.47 -12.08 -10.44
CA GLN A 99 11.29 -12.79 -9.94
C GLN A 99 11.21 -12.77 -8.40
N LYS A 100 12.35 -12.86 -7.71
CA LYS A 100 12.44 -12.73 -6.25
C LYS A 100 11.98 -11.34 -5.80
N LEU A 101 12.52 -10.28 -6.40
CA LEU A 101 12.14 -8.89 -6.10
C LEU A 101 10.66 -8.64 -6.39
N LYS A 102 10.14 -9.13 -7.53
CA LYS A 102 8.71 -9.00 -7.87
C LYS A 102 7.80 -9.66 -6.82
N THR A 103 8.23 -10.79 -6.25
CA THR A 103 7.48 -11.46 -5.19
C THR A 103 7.59 -10.71 -3.86
N GLN A 104 8.77 -10.19 -3.53
CA GLN A 104 8.96 -9.36 -2.34
C GLN A 104 8.10 -8.09 -2.40
N VAL A 105 8.05 -7.41 -3.55
CA VAL A 105 7.19 -6.25 -3.77
C VAL A 105 5.73 -6.61 -3.50
N ARG A 106 5.22 -7.72 -4.05
CA ARG A 106 3.83 -8.16 -3.79
C ARG A 106 3.57 -8.41 -2.31
N ARG A 107 4.50 -9.09 -1.61
CA ARG A 107 4.40 -9.31 -0.16
C ARG A 107 4.36 -8.00 0.62
N LEU A 108 5.26 -7.06 0.33
CA LEU A 108 5.32 -5.77 1.02
C LEU A 108 4.04 -4.95 0.80
N HIS A 109 3.44 -5.00 -0.39
CA HIS A 109 2.16 -4.33 -0.65
C HIS A 109 1.03 -4.94 0.20
N GLN A 110 0.98 -6.28 0.31
CA GLN A 110 0.00 -6.97 1.16
C GLN A 110 0.20 -6.63 2.64
N GLU A 111 1.46 -6.64 3.11
CA GLU A 111 1.81 -6.27 4.48
C GLU A 111 1.45 -4.80 4.77
N ASN A 112 1.71 -3.88 3.84
CA ASN A 112 1.36 -2.48 4.01
C ASN A 112 -0.17 -2.28 4.08
N ALA A 113 -0.94 -2.99 3.25
CA ALA A 113 -2.39 -2.96 3.32
C ALA A 113 -2.89 -3.50 4.67
N TRP A 114 -2.37 -4.65 5.10
CA TRP A 114 -2.72 -5.26 6.38
C TRP A 114 -2.40 -4.34 7.57
N LEU A 115 -1.23 -3.67 7.57
CA LEU A 115 -0.87 -2.72 8.62
C LEU A 115 -1.77 -1.48 8.63
N ARG A 116 -2.25 -1.01 7.47
CA ARG A 116 -3.22 0.09 7.40
C ARG A 116 -4.56 -0.32 8.01
N ASP A 117 -5.02 -1.54 7.72
CA ASP A 117 -6.26 -2.07 8.27
C ASP A 117 -6.16 -2.25 9.80
N GLU A 118 -5.03 -2.78 10.28
CA GLU A 118 -4.78 -2.96 11.72
C GLU A 118 -4.70 -1.63 12.46
N LEU A 119 -4.07 -0.61 11.85
CA LEU A 119 -4.04 0.74 12.38
C LEU A 119 -5.45 1.34 12.45
N ALA A 120 -6.24 1.21 11.39
CA ALA A 120 -7.62 1.71 11.35
C ALA A 120 -8.49 1.04 12.43
N ASN A 121 -8.35 -0.28 12.61
CA ASN A 121 -9.04 -1.04 13.66
C ASN A 121 -8.66 -0.55 15.07
N THR A 122 -7.38 -0.32 15.32
CA THR A 122 -6.88 0.19 16.60
C THR A 122 -7.40 1.62 16.87
N GLN A 123 -7.39 2.48 15.85
CA GLN A 123 -7.93 3.84 15.95
C GLN A 123 -9.43 3.84 16.26
N GLN A 124 -10.21 2.95 15.63
CA GLN A 124 -11.65 2.83 15.91
C GLN A 124 -11.90 2.40 17.37
N LYS A 125 -11.16 1.41 17.87
CA LYS A 125 -11.26 0.97 19.28
C LYS A 125 -10.86 2.07 20.25
N PHE A 126 -9.81 2.82 19.92
CA PHE A 126 -9.37 3.96 20.72
C PHE A 126 -10.46 5.04 20.81
N GLN A 127 -11.05 5.44 19.68
CA GLN A 127 -12.14 6.42 19.64
C GLN A 127 -13.37 5.96 20.44
N ALA A 128 -13.74 4.67 20.32
CA ALA A 128 -14.84 4.13 21.11
C ALA A 128 -14.55 4.16 22.62
N SER A 129 -13.31 3.84 23.03
CA SER A 129 -12.90 3.95 24.43
C SER A 129 -12.89 5.39 24.92
N GLU A 130 -12.47 6.35 24.09
CA GLU A 130 -12.47 7.77 24.42
C GLU A 130 -13.89 8.30 24.63
N GLN A 131 -14.84 7.92 23.76
CA GLN A 131 -16.26 8.24 23.91
C GLN A 131 -16.84 7.66 25.20
N LEU A 132 -16.49 6.40 25.52
CA LEU A 132 -16.95 5.75 26.75
C LEU A 132 -16.42 6.46 28.01
N VAL A 133 -15.14 6.88 28.00
CA VAL A 133 -14.55 7.64 29.11
C VAL A 133 -15.28 8.97 29.31
N ALA A 134 -15.57 9.71 28.22
CA ALA A 134 -16.31 10.96 28.32
C ALA A 134 -17.72 10.77 28.92
N GLN A 135 -18.43 9.72 28.52
CA GLN A 135 -19.74 9.37 29.10
C GLN A 135 -19.63 9.06 30.59
N LEU A 136 -18.66 8.23 30.99
CA LEU A 136 -18.44 7.88 32.39
C LEU A 136 -18.03 9.11 33.24
N GLU A 137 -17.27 10.04 32.68
CA GLU A 137 -16.93 11.30 33.36
C GLU A 137 -18.15 12.19 33.59
N GLU A 138 -19.09 12.22 32.64
CA GLU A 138 -20.35 12.96 32.79
C GLU A 138 -21.27 12.30 33.83
N GLU A 139 -21.45 10.98 33.76
CA GLU A 139 -22.22 10.22 34.74
C GLU A 139 -21.65 10.39 36.16
N LYS A 140 -20.32 10.34 36.29
CA LYS A 140 -19.63 10.60 37.56
C LYS A 140 -19.96 11.99 38.09
N LYS A 141 -19.84 13.04 37.26
CA LYS A 141 -20.18 14.42 37.66
C LYS A 141 -21.65 14.54 38.08
N HIS A 142 -22.56 13.89 37.36
CA HIS A 142 -23.98 13.87 37.71
C HIS A 142 -24.24 13.18 39.05
N LEU A 143 -23.62 12.03 39.31
CA LEU A 143 -23.73 11.32 40.58
C LEU A 143 -23.11 12.12 41.74
N GLU A 144 -21.98 12.79 41.51
CA GLU A 144 -21.37 13.69 42.49
C GLU A 144 -22.30 14.85 42.84
N PHE A 145 -22.95 15.45 41.83
CA PHE A 145 -23.95 16.49 42.03
C PHE A 145 -25.15 16.00 42.84
N MET A 146 -25.75 14.86 42.49
CA MET A 146 -26.87 14.26 43.23
C MET A 146 -26.50 13.94 44.69
N THR A 147 -25.28 13.44 44.92
CA THR A 147 -24.78 13.18 46.26
C THR A 147 -24.61 14.48 47.06
N SER A 148 -24.19 15.57 46.40
CA SER A 148 -24.06 16.89 47.02
C SER A 148 -25.43 17.45 47.40
N VAL A 149 -26.41 17.43 46.48
CA VAL A 149 -27.79 17.88 46.74
C VAL A 149 -28.38 17.14 47.94
N LYS A 150 -28.29 15.81 47.96
CA LYS A 150 -28.79 15.01 49.08
C LYS A 150 -28.17 15.42 50.43
N LYS A 151 -26.87 15.74 50.46
CA LYS A 151 -26.20 16.23 51.68
C LYS A 151 -26.70 17.61 52.11
N TYR A 152 -27.06 18.48 51.18
CA TYR A 152 -27.67 19.78 51.51
C TYR A 152 -29.07 19.60 52.09
N ASP A 153 -29.90 18.73 51.51
CA ASP A 153 -31.24 18.42 52.03
C ASP A 153 -31.15 17.81 53.45
N ASP A 154 -30.26 16.82 53.66
CA ASP A 154 -30.02 16.19 54.98
C ASP A 154 -29.53 17.22 56.03
N ASN A 155 -28.77 18.24 55.63
CA ASN A 155 -28.30 19.31 56.52
C ASN A 155 -29.39 20.35 56.84
N GLN A 156 -30.27 20.68 55.89
CA GLN A 156 -31.42 21.56 56.14
C GLN A 156 -32.41 20.92 57.11
N GLU A 157 -32.71 19.63 56.95
CA GLU A 157 -33.57 18.90 57.89
C GLU A 157 -32.98 18.90 59.31
N GLN A 158 -31.65 18.85 59.46
CA GLN A 158 -30.98 18.96 60.76
C GLN A 158 -31.00 20.38 61.36
N GLU A 159 -30.88 21.43 60.54
CA GLU A 159 -31.03 22.81 61.00
C GLU A 159 -32.47 23.09 61.47
N ASP A 160 -33.48 22.65 60.72
CA ASP A 160 -34.91 22.77 61.11
C ASP A 160 -35.27 21.98 62.38
N LEU A 161 -34.57 20.88 62.68
CA LEU A 161 -34.73 20.12 63.93
C LEU A 161 -34.01 20.77 65.13
N SER A 162 -33.09 21.70 64.90
CA SER A 162 -32.27 22.35 65.92
C SER A 162 -32.70 23.79 66.26
N GLU A 163 -33.42 24.46 65.38
CA GLU A 163 -34.09 25.73 65.69
C GLU A 163 -35.46 25.47 66.36
N LYS A 164 -35.54 25.75 67.68
CA LYS A 164 -36.84 25.92 68.36
C LYS A 164 -37.68 26.96 67.60
N PRO A 165 -39.02 26.80 67.51
CA PRO A 165 -39.85 27.70 66.73
C PRO A 165 -39.79 29.09 67.36
N ARG A 166 -39.11 30.03 66.69
CA ARG A 166 -39.34 31.45 66.90
C ARG A 166 -40.59 31.83 66.12
N PRO A 167 -41.54 32.58 66.71
CA PRO A 167 -42.71 33.02 65.97
C PRO A 167 -42.27 33.93 64.82
N ASP A 168 -42.90 33.72 63.68
CA ASP A 168 -42.64 34.32 62.37
C ASP A 168 -42.72 35.86 62.41
N PRO A 169 -41.63 36.62 62.11
CA PRO A 169 -41.65 38.08 62.06
C PRO A 169 -42.42 38.66 60.87
N VAL A 170 -42.88 37.84 59.93
CA VAL A 170 -43.54 38.28 58.69
C VAL A 170 -45.03 38.58 58.90
N MET A 171 -45.63 38.05 59.98
CA MET A 171 -47.05 38.24 60.30
C MET A 171 -47.39 39.63 60.87
N GLU A 172 -46.40 40.52 61.08
CA GLU A 172 -46.55 41.85 61.69
C GLU A 172 -46.47 43.02 60.67
N LEU A 173 -46.33 42.74 59.36
CA LEU A 173 -46.10 43.75 58.32
C LEU A 173 -47.28 44.01 57.37
N PHE A 174 -48.41 43.33 57.54
CA PHE A 174 -49.59 43.58 56.70
C PHE A 174 -50.82 43.82 57.59
N PRO A 175 -51.13 45.09 57.91
CA PRO A 175 -52.45 45.46 58.38
C PRO A 175 -53.45 45.11 57.27
N ASP A 176 -54.53 44.40 57.63
CA ASP A 176 -55.70 44.22 56.78
C ASP A 176 -56.15 45.59 56.25
N ASP A 177 -55.97 45.81 54.95
CA ASP A 177 -56.72 46.82 54.22
C ASP A 177 -57.25 46.15 52.95
N GLU A 178 -58.53 45.78 53.02
CA GLU A 178 -59.37 45.47 51.87
C GLU A 178 -59.18 46.59 50.83
N ASN A 179 -58.85 46.24 49.58
CA ASN A 179 -59.45 46.88 48.40
C ASN A 179 -59.00 46.22 47.10
N GLU A 180 -59.99 46.09 46.22
CA GLU A 180 -60.02 45.41 44.94
C GLU A 180 -59.10 46.03 43.86
N ASP A 181 -58.94 45.23 42.79
CA ASP A 181 -58.63 45.64 41.42
C ASP A 181 -57.21 46.14 41.10
N ARG A 182 -56.43 45.28 40.43
CA ARG A 182 -56.18 45.43 38.98
C ARG A 182 -55.14 44.45 38.43
N ASN A 183 -55.59 43.75 37.39
CA ASN A 183 -54.91 43.56 36.10
C ASN A 183 -53.44 43.10 36.06
N ASN A 184 -53.29 41.85 35.63
CA ASN A 184 -52.75 41.47 34.31
C ASN A 184 -51.32 41.94 33.94
N ILE A 185 -50.47 40.98 33.56
CA ILE A 185 -49.63 40.93 32.34
C ILE A 185 -48.30 40.21 32.65
N SER A 186 -48.22 38.94 32.24
CA SER A 186 -46.97 38.34 31.77
C SER A 186 -46.68 38.83 30.35
N PRO A 187 -45.40 39.08 30.01
CA PRO A 187 -44.95 38.93 28.64
C PRO A 187 -43.76 37.96 28.58
N THR A 188 -44.04 36.75 28.09
CA THR A 188 -43.06 35.87 27.44
C THR A 188 -42.52 36.58 26.19
N PRO A 189 -41.20 36.61 25.94
CA PRO A 189 -40.68 36.97 24.62
C PRO A 189 -40.67 35.74 23.67
N PRO A 190 -40.71 35.97 22.35
CA PRO A 190 -41.13 35.00 21.35
C PRO A 190 -40.00 34.08 20.87
N SER A 191 -40.34 32.82 20.60
CA SER A 191 -39.57 31.94 19.72
C SER A 191 -39.47 32.56 18.32
N GLN A 192 -38.28 33.05 17.96
CA GLN A 192 -37.90 33.16 16.56
C GLN A 192 -37.42 31.79 16.09
N TYR A 193 -38.20 31.23 15.18
CA TYR A 193 -37.87 30.05 14.42
C TYR A 193 -36.54 30.21 13.67
N SER A 194 -35.71 29.19 13.85
CA SER A 194 -34.88 28.54 12.82
C SER A 194 -34.00 29.43 11.95
N ASN A 195 -32.74 29.55 12.35
CA ASN A 195 -31.65 29.15 11.46
C ASN A 195 -30.54 28.49 12.28
N GLN A 196 -30.80 27.25 12.71
CA GLN A 196 -29.74 26.34 13.14
C GLN A 196 -28.96 25.91 11.90
N SER A 197 -28.06 26.75 11.43
CA SER A 197 -26.94 26.30 10.59
C SER A 197 -25.83 25.85 11.53
N SER A 198 -25.91 24.55 11.85
CA SER A 198 -24.86 23.66 12.33
C SER A 198 -23.46 24.29 12.33
N GLY A 199 -22.94 24.57 13.53
CA GLY A 199 -21.63 25.14 13.80
C GLY A 199 -20.45 24.20 13.50
N TYR A 200 -20.33 23.74 12.27
CA TYR A 200 -19.08 23.23 11.72
C TYR A 200 -18.62 24.16 10.61
N GLU A 201 -17.99 25.27 11.02
CA GLU A 201 -17.25 26.11 10.10
C GLU A 201 -16.11 25.26 9.51
N ILE A 202 -16.17 24.98 8.21
CA ILE A 202 -15.17 24.17 7.51
C ILE A 202 -13.79 24.80 7.77
N PRO A 203 -12.84 24.08 8.39
CA PRO A 203 -11.52 24.63 8.73
C PRO A 203 -10.87 25.25 7.50
N ALA A 204 -10.20 26.39 7.67
CA ALA A 204 -9.56 27.13 6.57
C ALA A 204 -8.73 26.20 5.67
N ARG A 205 -8.04 25.22 6.27
CA ARG A 205 -7.24 24.20 5.58
C ARG A 205 -8.04 23.32 4.62
N LEU A 206 -9.25 22.89 5.01
CA LEU A 206 -10.14 22.08 4.17
C LEU A 206 -10.68 22.90 2.99
N ARG A 207 -10.98 24.18 3.22
CA ARG A 207 -11.41 25.11 2.17
C ARG A 207 -10.31 25.34 1.14
N THR A 208 -9.07 25.50 1.58
CA THR A 208 -7.91 25.62 0.68
C THR A 208 -7.70 24.34 -0.12
N LEU A 209 -7.80 23.16 0.52
CA LEU A 209 -7.66 21.87 -0.14
C LEU A 209 -8.75 21.65 -1.20
N HIS A 210 -10.00 21.99 -0.88
CA HIS A 210 -11.12 21.88 -1.81
C HIS A 210 -10.90 22.74 -3.06
N ASN A 211 -10.44 23.98 -2.89
CA ASN A 211 -10.14 24.87 -4.01
C ASN A 211 -8.98 24.36 -4.89
N LEU A 212 -7.96 23.77 -4.27
CA LEU A 212 -6.85 23.13 -4.98
C LEU A 212 -7.32 21.90 -5.77
N VAL A 213 -8.16 21.05 -5.19
CA VAL A 213 -8.72 19.87 -5.87
C VAL A 213 -9.56 20.28 -7.09
N ILE A 214 -10.38 21.34 -6.98
CA ILE A 214 -11.13 21.89 -8.12
C ILE A 214 -10.19 22.45 -9.19
N GLN A 215 -9.09 23.11 -8.81
CA GLN A 215 -8.09 23.60 -9.76
C GLN A 215 -7.35 22.47 -10.47
N TYR A 216 -7.00 21.39 -9.77
CA TYR A 216 -6.33 20.24 -10.39
C TYR A 216 -7.27 19.44 -11.29
N ALA A 217 -8.53 19.23 -10.86
CA ALA A 217 -9.54 18.58 -11.69
C ALA A 217 -9.87 19.40 -12.95
N SER A 218 -9.90 20.74 -12.86
CA SER A 218 -10.13 21.61 -14.02
C SER A 218 -8.92 21.72 -14.96
N GLN A 219 -7.70 21.41 -14.51
CA GLN A 219 -6.50 21.32 -15.34
C GLN A 219 -6.37 19.97 -16.09
N GLY A 220 -7.29 19.03 -15.89
CA GLY A 220 -7.42 17.83 -16.72
C GLY A 220 -6.20 16.89 -16.71
N ARG A 221 -5.48 16.81 -15.59
CA ARG A 221 -4.43 15.81 -15.35
C ARG A 221 -4.90 14.71 -14.42
#